data_AF-A0A6C0AV39-F1
#
_entry.id   AF-A0A6C0AV39-F1
#
_cell.length_a   1.000
_cell.length_b   1.000
_cell.length_c   1.000
_cell.angle_alpha   90.00
_cell.angle_beta   90.00
_cell.angle_gamma   90.00
#
_symmetry.space_group_name_H-M   'P 1'
#
loop_
_entity.id
_entity.type
_entity.pdbx_description
1 polymer ?
#
loop_
_entity_poly.entity_id
_entity_poly.type
_entity_poly.pdbx_seq_one_letter_code
_entity_poly.pdbx_strand_id
1 'polypeptide(L)'
;MDFEPEVWGPHYWFFLHTIAESYPLYPNETTKKKYYELINNFPLFIPVEEIGNKFSVVLDKYPVSPYLDNRDSFVKWVHFIHNKYNVMLGKPEISLPLALELYRANYENHVSRKIKKWKYRKHAIFATVILSCMLLIYYLYR
;
A
#
# COMPACT_ATOMS: atom_id res chain seq x y z
N MET A 1 -3.67 -9.82 28.78
CA MET A 1 -3.01 -10.23 27.53
C MET A 1 -2.38 -8.98 26.99
N ASP A 2 -1.06 -8.98 26.80
CA ASP A 2 -0.35 -7.81 26.31
C ASP A 2 -0.36 -7.86 24.78
N PHE A 3 -0.99 -6.87 24.15
CA PHE A 3 -1.20 -6.82 22.70
C PHE A 3 -0.03 -6.13 22.02
N GLU A 4 1.02 -6.90 21.70
CA GLU A 4 2.23 -6.38 21.05
C GLU A 4 1.91 -5.67 19.72
N PRO A 5 2.16 -4.35 19.60
CA PRO A 5 1.77 -3.56 18.43
C PRO A 5 2.35 -4.05 17.10
N GLU A 6 3.53 -4.67 17.13
CA GLU A 6 4.19 -5.20 15.94
C GLU A 6 3.45 -6.38 15.32
N VAL A 7 2.66 -7.11 16.12
CA VAL A 7 1.89 -8.27 15.64
C VAL A 7 0.63 -7.81 14.92
N TRP A 8 -0.22 -7.00 15.57
CA TRP A 8 -1.52 -6.62 15.01
C TRP A 8 -1.49 -5.37 14.13
N GLY A 9 -0.54 -4.45 14.37
CA GLY A 9 -0.45 -3.17 13.66
C GLY A 9 -0.37 -3.30 12.13
N PRO A 10 0.53 -4.15 11.58
CA PRO A 10 0.60 -4.38 10.14
C PRO A 10 -0.71 -4.90 9.53
N HIS A 11 -1.47 -5.73 10.26
CA HIS A 11 -2.75 -6.25 9.79
C HIS A 11 -3.84 -5.17 9.75
N TYR A 12 -3.86 -4.27 10.74
CA TYR A 12 -4.78 -3.13 10.79
C TYR A 12 -4.50 -2.16 9.64
N TRP A 13 -3.22 -1.84 9.40
CA TRP A 13 -2.84 -1.01 8.27
C TRP A 13 -3.16 -1.68 6.93
N PHE A 14 -2.88 -2.97 6.79
CA PHE A 14 -3.24 -3.73 5.61
C PHE A 14 -4.74 -3.63 5.32
N PHE A 15 -5.58 -3.85 6.33
CA PHE A 15 -7.03 -3.71 6.23
C PHE A 15 -7.46 -2.31 5.79
N LEU A 16 -6.90 -1.24 6.39
CA LEU A 16 -7.21 0.13 5.99
C LEU A 16 -6.81 0.43 4.54
N HIS A 17 -5.64 -0.04 4.10
CA HIS A 17 -5.22 0.08 2.69
C HIS A 17 -6.15 -0.69 1.75
N THR A 18 -6.62 -1.87 2.16
CA THR A 18 -7.63 -2.63 1.40
C THR A 18 -8.94 -1.89 1.26
N ILE A 19 -9.43 -1.32 2.34
CA ILE A 19 -10.65 -0.51 2.33
C ILE A 19 -10.48 0.71 1.43
N ALA A 20 -9.32 1.36 1.46
CA ALA A 20 -9.05 2.51 0.61
C ALA A 20 -8.99 2.15 -0.89
N GLU A 21 -8.25 1.10 -1.25
CA GLU A 21 -8.12 0.65 -2.65
C GLU A 21 -9.41 0.06 -3.21
N SER A 22 -10.28 -0.51 -2.35
CA SER A 22 -11.59 -1.02 -2.75
C SER A 22 -12.72 0.02 -2.69
N TYR A 23 -12.45 1.24 -2.21
CA TYR A 23 -13.44 2.32 -2.11
C TYR A 23 -14.08 2.62 -3.48
N PRO A 24 -15.38 2.89 -3.61
CA PRO A 24 -15.98 3.17 -4.92
C PRO A 24 -15.33 4.38 -5.62
N LEU A 25 -15.25 4.32 -6.95
CA LEU A 25 -14.78 5.46 -7.75
C LEU A 25 -15.72 6.66 -7.62
N TYR A 26 -17.03 6.40 -7.52
CA TYR A 26 -18.10 7.39 -7.36
C TYR A 26 -18.97 7.01 -6.15
N PRO A 27 -18.53 7.33 -4.92
CA PRO A 27 -19.28 7.00 -3.70
C PRO A 27 -20.51 7.91 -3.55
N ASN A 28 -21.63 7.33 -3.14
CA ASN A 28 -22.80 8.12 -2.72
C ASN A 28 -22.67 8.56 -1.25
N GLU A 29 -23.55 9.45 -0.80
CA GLU A 29 -23.53 10.02 0.55
C GLU A 29 -23.64 8.96 1.66
N THR A 30 -24.42 7.90 1.44
CA THR A 30 -24.51 6.78 2.40
C THR A 30 -23.18 6.04 2.53
N THR A 31 -22.49 5.78 1.42
CA THR A 31 -21.16 5.16 1.43
C THR A 31 -20.15 6.07 2.12
N LYS A 32 -20.12 7.37 1.79
CA LYS A 32 -19.23 8.34 2.45
C LYS A 32 -19.44 8.34 3.96
N LYS A 33 -20.70 8.39 4.42
CA LYS A 33 -21.04 8.36 5.84
C LYS A 33 -20.54 7.09 6.53
N LYS A 34 -20.75 5.91 5.92
CA LYS A 34 -20.28 4.63 6.49
C LYS A 34 -18.76 4.57 6.62
N TYR A 35 -18.03 5.08 5.64
CA TYR A 35 -16.57 5.10 5.67
C TYR A 35 -16.05 6.15 6.66
N TYR A 36 -16.71 7.30 6.77
CA TYR A 36 -16.45 8.29 7.81
C TYR A 36 -16.63 7.68 9.20
N GLU A 37 -17.73 6.99 9.46
CA GLU A 37 -18.01 6.32 10.74
C GLU A 37 -16.99 5.23 11.03
N LEU A 38 -16.62 4.41 10.04
CA LEU A 38 -15.58 3.40 10.20
C LEU A 38 -14.25 4.03 10.66
N ILE A 39 -13.81 5.11 10.01
CA ILE A 39 -12.53 5.75 10.31
C ILE A 39 -12.56 6.43 11.67
N ASN A 40 -13.60 7.19 11.99
CA ASN A 40 -13.69 7.90 13.27
C ASN A 40 -13.88 6.95 14.46
N ASN A 41 -14.50 5.80 14.25
CA ASN A 41 -14.64 4.78 15.29
C ASN A 41 -13.45 3.81 15.33
N PHE A 42 -12.53 3.87 14.36
CA PHE A 42 -11.36 2.98 14.31
C PHE A 42 -10.52 2.95 15.60
N PRO A 43 -10.27 4.08 16.30
CA PRO A 43 -9.60 4.08 17.60
C PRO A 43 -10.19 3.09 18.62
N LEU A 44 -11.50 2.89 18.61
CA LEU A 44 -12.21 2.03 19.57
C LEU A 44 -11.84 0.55 19.41
N PHE A 45 -11.34 0.16 18.23
CA PHE A 45 -10.96 -1.22 17.91
C PHE A 45 -9.46 -1.46 18.06
N ILE A 46 -8.68 -0.45 18.47
CA ILE A 46 -7.26 -0.60 18.78
C ILE A 46 -7.13 -1.19 20.19
N PRO A 47 -6.42 -2.32 20.36
CA PRO A 47 -6.39 -3.04 21.64
C PRO A 47 -5.59 -2.34 22.75
N VAL A 48 -4.76 -1.37 22.39
CA VAL A 48 -3.94 -0.58 23.33
C VAL A 48 -4.50 0.84 23.41
N GLU A 49 -5.09 1.19 24.55
CA GLU A 49 -5.80 2.45 24.76
C GLU A 49 -4.95 3.68 24.42
N GLU A 50 -3.68 3.72 24.85
CA GLU A 50 -2.77 4.83 24.56
C GLU A 50 -2.57 5.04 23.04
N ILE A 51 -2.44 3.94 22.29
CA ILE A 51 -2.31 3.98 20.82
C ILE A 51 -3.62 4.45 20.18
N GLY A 52 -4.76 3.97 20.68
CA GLY A 52 -6.09 4.42 20.24
C GLY A 52 -6.27 5.93 20.46
N ASN A 53 -5.98 6.43 21.65
CA ASN A 53 -6.08 7.85 21.99
C ASN A 53 -5.15 8.71 21.11
N LYS A 54 -3.92 8.26 20.86
CA LYS A 54 -3.00 8.91 19.91
C LYS A 54 -3.58 8.93 18.49
N PHE A 55 -4.23 7.86 18.05
CA PHE A 55 -4.87 7.80 16.74
C PHE A 55 -6.05 8.79 16.65
N SER A 56 -6.87 8.90 17.70
CA SER A 56 -7.95 9.90 17.76
C SER A 56 -7.43 11.33 17.57
N VAL A 57 -6.35 11.70 18.26
CA VAL A 57 -5.70 13.02 18.10
C VAL A 57 -5.21 13.26 16.66
N VAL A 58 -4.72 12.20 15.99
CA VAL A 58 -4.31 12.27 14.58
C VAL A 58 -5.54 12.51 13.68
N LEU A 59 -6.67 11.86 13.94
CA LEU A 59 -7.91 12.06 13.19
C LEU A 59 -8.48 13.47 13.38
N ASP A 60 -8.44 14.01 14.60
CA ASP A 60 -8.88 15.38 14.90
C ASP A 60 -8.06 16.41 14.10
N LYS A 61 -6.75 16.18 14.01
CA LYS A 61 -5.84 17.06 13.26
C LYS A 61 -5.96 16.90 11.74
N TYR A 62 -6.30 15.70 11.27
CA TYR A 62 -6.33 15.35 9.86
C TYR A 62 -7.64 14.63 9.49
N PRO A 63 -8.78 15.33 9.52
CA PRO A 63 -10.09 14.71 9.31
C PRO A 63 -10.21 14.07 7.92
N VAL A 64 -10.88 12.93 7.85
CA VAL A 64 -11.04 12.16 6.60
C VAL A 64 -12.09 12.73 5.65
N SER A 65 -13.04 13.53 6.14
CA SER A 65 -14.21 13.98 5.38
C SER A 65 -13.90 14.57 4.00
N PRO A 66 -12.89 15.45 3.82
CA PRO A 66 -12.56 16.03 2.51
C PRO A 66 -12.01 15.02 1.50
N TYR A 67 -11.66 13.81 1.95
CA TYR A 67 -10.98 12.81 1.16
C TYR A 67 -11.90 11.65 0.73
N LEU A 68 -13.17 11.67 1.14
CA LEU A 68 -14.14 10.61 0.84
C LEU A 68 -14.91 10.82 -0.48
N ASP A 69 -14.60 11.86 -1.25
CA ASP A 69 -15.29 12.13 -2.51
C ASP A 69 -14.91 11.17 -3.64
N ASN A 70 -13.73 10.56 -3.58
CA ASN A 70 -13.29 9.55 -4.55
C ASN A 70 -12.21 8.64 -3.96
N ARG A 71 -11.99 7.49 -4.62
CA ARG A 71 -10.96 6.49 -4.25
C ARG A 71 -9.57 7.09 -4.10
N ASP A 72 -9.11 7.86 -5.07
CA ASP A 72 -7.72 8.34 -5.08
C ASP A 72 -7.43 9.28 -3.91
N SER A 73 -8.38 10.17 -3.59
CA SER A 73 -8.29 11.03 -2.41
C SER A 73 -8.23 10.22 -1.12
N PHE A 74 -9.05 9.19 -1.00
CA PHE A 74 -9.09 8.37 0.21
C PHE A 74 -7.83 7.50 0.37
N VAL A 75 -7.33 6.90 -0.71
CA VAL A 75 -6.05 6.18 -0.74
C VAL A 75 -4.88 7.09 -0.32
N LYS A 76 -4.84 8.31 -0.86
CA LYS A 76 -3.83 9.31 -0.46
C LYS A 76 -3.91 9.65 1.02
N TRP A 77 -5.13 9.81 1.55
CA TRP A 77 -5.33 10.10 2.97
C TRP A 77 -4.88 8.94 3.86
N VAL A 78 -5.28 7.70 3.59
CA VAL A 78 -4.84 6.53 4.39
C VAL A 78 -3.33 6.39 4.38
N HIS A 79 -2.69 6.56 3.22
CA HIS A 79 -1.23 6.59 3.11
C HIS A 79 -0.59 7.71 3.93
N PHE A 80 -1.13 8.92 3.85
CA PHE A 80 -0.66 10.07 4.61
C PHE A 80 -0.72 9.82 6.13
N ILE A 81 -1.85 9.30 6.63
CA ILE A 81 -2.01 8.98 8.06
C ILE A 81 -1.03 7.88 8.49
N HIS A 82 -0.84 6.84 7.66
CA HIS A 82 0.14 5.79 7.93
C HIS A 82 1.57 6.34 8.03
N ASN A 83 1.95 7.27 7.13
CA ASN A 83 3.26 7.94 7.21
C ASN A 83 3.39 8.82 8.46
N LYS A 84 2.32 9.54 8.88
CA LYS A 84 2.35 10.28 10.15
C LYS A 84 2.62 9.36 11.33
N TYR A 85 2.02 8.18 11.34
CA TYR A 85 2.29 7.18 12.37
C TYR A 85 3.73 6.63 12.30
N ASN A 86 4.24 6.37 11.09
CA ASN A 86 5.64 5.98 10.91
C ASN A 86 6.61 7.01 11.50
N VAL A 87 6.41 8.30 11.21
CA VAL A 87 7.23 9.38 11.77
C VAL A 87 7.16 9.41 13.30
N MET A 88 5.98 9.23 13.89
CA MET A 88 5.82 9.15 15.36
C MET A 88 6.60 7.98 15.98
N LEU A 89 6.75 6.88 15.24
CA LEU A 89 7.53 5.70 15.64
C LEU A 89 9.02 5.79 15.25
N GLY A 90 9.48 6.91 14.69
CA GLY A 90 10.86 7.07 14.19
C GLY A 90 11.17 6.27 12.92
N LYS A 91 10.14 5.78 12.22
CA LYS A 91 10.27 5.07 10.92
C LYS A 91 10.31 6.08 9.77
N PRO A 92 11.03 5.78 8.67
CA PRO A 92 11.05 6.64 7.50
C PRO A 92 9.68 6.70 6.82
N GLU A 93 9.36 7.86 6.24
CA GLU A 93 8.23 7.98 5.33
C GLU A 93 8.54 7.23 4.02
N ILE A 94 7.52 6.57 3.47
CA ILE A 94 7.59 5.94 2.16
C ILE A 94 6.78 6.77 1.16
N SER A 95 7.20 6.81 -0.10
CA SER A 95 6.45 7.52 -1.14
C SER A 95 5.17 6.74 -1.47
N LEU A 96 4.11 7.46 -1.89
CA LEU A 96 2.85 6.83 -2.29
C LEU A 96 3.03 5.76 -3.39
N PRO A 97 3.80 6.00 -4.48
CA PRO A 97 4.01 4.98 -5.51
C PRO A 97 4.62 3.70 -4.93
N LEU A 98 5.65 3.83 -4.08
CA LEU A 98 6.30 2.69 -3.44
C LEU A 98 5.34 1.98 -2.47
N ALA A 99 4.56 2.73 -1.69
CA ALA A 99 3.59 2.16 -0.76
C ALA A 99 2.53 1.32 -1.48
N LEU A 100 2.00 1.83 -2.60
CA LEU A 100 1.03 1.11 -3.43
C LEU A 100 1.64 -0.13 -4.08
N GLU A 101 2.89 -0.05 -4.55
CA GLU A 101 3.61 -1.21 -5.08
C GLU A 101 3.75 -2.30 -4.02
N LEU A 102 4.26 -1.95 -2.83
CA LEU A 102 4.43 -2.88 -1.71
C LEU A 102 3.09 -3.48 -1.26
N TYR A 103 2.05 -2.66 -1.15
CA TYR A 103 0.72 -3.12 -0.78
C TYR A 103 0.17 -4.12 -1.81
N ARG A 104 0.16 -3.77 -3.10
CA ARG A 104 -0.37 -4.61 -4.19
C ARG A 104 0.44 -5.91 -4.37
N ALA A 105 1.73 -5.90 -4.05
CA ALA A 105 2.55 -7.11 -4.06
C ALA A 105 2.03 -8.22 -3.12
N ASN A 106 1.29 -7.86 -2.05
CA ASN A 106 0.65 -8.84 -1.16
C ASN A 106 -0.51 -9.60 -1.84
N TYR A 107 -1.11 -9.04 -2.89
CA TYR A 107 -2.20 -9.66 -3.66
C TYR A 107 -1.71 -10.38 -4.92
N GLU A 108 -0.43 -10.23 -5.30
CA GLU A 108 0.13 -10.97 -6.42
C GLU A 108 0.15 -12.47 -6.08
N ASN A 109 -0.77 -13.21 -6.69
CA ASN A 109 -0.82 -14.66 -6.53
C ASN A 109 0.48 -15.33 -7.03
N HIS A 110 0.77 -16.53 -6.51
CA HIS A 110 2.00 -17.25 -6.85
C HIS A 110 2.10 -17.56 -8.36
N VAL A 111 0.97 -17.69 -9.05
CA VAL A 111 0.89 -17.96 -10.50
C VAL A 111 1.35 -16.75 -11.29
N SER A 112 0.84 -15.56 -10.99
CA SER A 112 1.20 -14.32 -11.67
C SER A 112 2.68 -14.00 -11.47
N ARG A 113 3.21 -14.23 -10.25
CA ARG A 113 4.64 -14.12 -9.96
C ARG A 113 5.48 -15.09 -10.79
N LYS A 114 5.05 -16.35 -10.92
CA LYS A 114 5.73 -17.36 -11.77
C LYS A 114 5.68 -16.96 -13.26
N ILE A 115 4.53 -16.53 -13.78
CA ILE A 115 4.36 -16.08 -15.17
C ILE A 115 5.26 -14.88 -15.45
N LYS A 116 5.28 -13.88 -14.56
CA LYS A 116 6.14 -12.69 -14.66
C LYS A 116 7.61 -13.09 -14.69
N LYS A 117 8.07 -13.92 -13.74
CA LYS A 117 9.45 -14.46 -13.72
C LYS A 117 9.79 -15.20 -15.01
N TRP A 118 8.90 -16.04 -15.53
CA TRP A 118 9.12 -16.78 -16.77
C TRP A 118 9.23 -15.85 -17.99
N LYS A 119 8.35 -14.84 -18.07
CA LYS A 119 8.42 -13.81 -19.12
C LYS A 119 9.76 -13.08 -19.08
N TYR A 120 10.22 -12.62 -17.91
CA TYR A 120 11.53 -11.96 -17.77
C TYR A 120 12.69 -12.88 -18.18
N ARG A 121 12.69 -14.14 -17.74
CA ARG A 121 13.71 -15.12 -18.14
C ARG A 121 13.77 -15.30 -19.66
N LYS A 122 12.62 -15.39 -20.34
CA LYS A 122 12.58 -15.46 -21.81
C LYS A 122 13.21 -14.24 -22.49
N HIS A 123 12.90 -13.04 -22.01
CA HIS A 123 13.47 -11.81 -22.58
C HIS A 123 14.99 -11.74 -22.34
N ALA A 124 15.46 -12.13 -21.16
CA ALA A 124 16.89 -12.19 -20.85
C ALA A 124 17.65 -13.19 -21.74
N ILE A 125 17.09 -14.38 -21.97
CA ILE A 125 17.66 -15.38 -22.88
C ILE A 125 17.76 -14.80 -24.30
N PHE A 126 16.69 -14.19 -24.80
CA PHE A 126 16.67 -13.59 -26.14
C PHE A 126 17.70 -12.46 -26.29
N ALA A 127 17.81 -11.57 -25.30
CA ALA A 127 18.82 -10.51 -25.28
C ALA A 127 20.26 -11.07 -25.27
N THR A 128 20.50 -12.14 -24.50
CA THR A 128 21.81 -12.81 -24.44
C THR A 128 22.19 -13.42 -25.78
N VAL A 129 21.26 -14.08 -26.46
CA VAL A 129 21.47 -14.63 -27.82
C VAL A 129 21.81 -13.51 -28.80
N ILE A 130 21.05 -12.41 -28.79
CA ILE A 130 21.31 -11.25 -29.66
C ILE A 130 22.70 -10.67 -29.42
N LEU A 131 23.08 -10.46 -28.16
CA LEU A 131 24.42 -9.97 -27.78
C LEU A 131 25.53 -10.92 -28.26
N SER A 132 25.34 -12.23 -28.12
CA SER A 132 26.30 -13.22 -28.60
C SER A 132 26.45 -13.21 -30.12
N CYS A 133 25.36 -13.06 -30.87
CA CYS A 133 25.40 -12.94 -32.33
C CYS A 133 26.10 -11.65 -32.78
N MET A 134 25.82 -10.53 -32.12
CA MET A 134 26.51 -9.26 -32.40
C MET A 134 28.02 -9.35 -32.14
N LEU A 135 28.43 -9.98 -31.03
CA LEU A 135 29.84 -10.21 -30.72
C LEU A 135 30.52 -11.13 -31.74
N LEU A 136 29.83 -12.18 -32.21
CA LEU A 136 30.34 -13.08 -33.24
C LEU A 136 30.54 -12.35 -34.56
N ILE A 137 29.56 -11.56 -35.01
CA ILE A 137 29.67 -10.74 -36.22
C ILE A 137 30.85 -9.77 -36.09
N TYR A 138 30.95 -9.07 -34.96
CA TYR A 138 32.08 -8.17 -34.71
C TYR A 138 33.43 -8.89 -34.80
N TYR A 139 33.54 -10.10 -34.25
CA TYR A 139 34.76 -10.91 -34.32
C TYR A 139 35.08 -11.37 -35.75
N LEU A 140 34.07 -11.73 -36.56
CA LEU A 140 34.26 -12.19 -37.94
C LEU A 140 34.60 -11.08 -38.94
N TYR A 141 34.23 -9.83 -38.64
CA TYR A 141 34.48 -8.65 -39.50
C TYR A 141 35.62 -7.75 -38.99
N ARG A 142 36.35 -8.20 -37.97
CA ARG A 142 37.59 -7.60 -37.49
C ARG A 142 38.78 -8.39 -38.01
#